data_AF-A0A679FCT4-F1
#
_entry.id   AF-A0A679FCT4-F1
#
_cell.length_a   1.000
_cell.length_b   1.000
_cell.length_c   1.000
_cell.angle_alpha   90.00
_cell.angle_beta   90.00
_cell.angle_gamma   90.00
#
_symmetry.space_group_name_H-M   'P 1'
#
loop_
_entity.id
_entity.type
_entity.pdbx_description
1 polymer ?
#
loop_
_entity_poly.entity_id
_entity_poly.type
_entity_poly.pdbx_seq_one_letter_code
_entity_poly.pdbx_strand_id
1 'polypeptide(L)'
;MVTLYDHVGKEDVALIAALESKRIRIGLPFIGVIAYEPAVGSFDSRESANDHVNRVIETNKDRVDSVAEGRRDEVTLQRIFGFRTGKEAFLESGTSKPVVRWTFGVRVVLHADPTSDRGYRVRTAFPVNSRSGR
;
A
#
# COMPACT_ATOMS: atom_id res chain seq x y z
N MET A 1 -13.28 -2.66 -5.02
CA MET A 1 -12.36 -2.95 -3.90
C MET A 1 -10.96 -3.11 -4.49
N VAL A 2 -9.94 -2.43 -3.97
CA VAL A 2 -8.54 -2.55 -4.44
C VAL A 2 -7.88 -3.74 -3.74
N THR A 3 -7.16 -4.55 -4.49
CA THR A 3 -6.53 -5.81 -4.08
C THR A 3 -5.04 -5.80 -4.39
N LEU A 4 -4.30 -6.82 -3.94
CA LEU A 4 -2.90 -7.03 -4.29
C LEU A 4 -2.64 -6.95 -5.81
N TYR A 5 -3.53 -7.53 -6.61
CA TYR A 5 -3.36 -7.59 -8.07
C TYR A 5 -3.46 -6.23 -8.76
N ASP A 6 -4.12 -5.26 -8.12
CA ASP A 6 -4.20 -3.88 -8.60
C ASP A 6 -2.88 -3.11 -8.45
N HIS A 7 -1.86 -3.75 -7.87
CA HIS A 7 -0.55 -3.19 -7.58
C HIS A 7 0.59 -3.99 -8.21
N VAL A 8 0.36 -4.70 -9.32
CA VAL A 8 1.40 -5.51 -9.97
C VAL A 8 1.60 -5.08 -11.42
N GLY A 9 2.86 -4.86 -11.83
CA GLY A 9 3.25 -4.69 -13.23
C GLY A 9 2.69 -3.44 -13.92
N LYS A 10 2.33 -2.39 -13.19
CA LYS A 10 1.80 -1.16 -13.80
C LYS A 10 2.90 -0.39 -14.52
N GLU A 11 2.62 0.01 -15.76
CA GLU A 11 3.43 1.01 -16.46
C GLU A 11 3.33 2.39 -15.80
N ASP A 12 4.35 3.23 -16.01
CA ASP A 12 4.46 4.54 -15.35
C ASP A 12 3.23 5.43 -15.63
N VAL A 13 2.77 5.46 -16.87
CA VAL A 13 1.58 6.22 -17.29
C VAL A 13 0.33 5.72 -16.59
N ALA A 14 0.16 4.39 -16.47
CA ALA A 14 -0.97 3.79 -15.77
C ALA A 14 -0.93 4.07 -14.25
N LEU A 15 0.27 4.13 -13.67
CA LEU A 15 0.48 4.43 -12.26
C LEU A 15 0.16 5.90 -11.94
N ILE A 16 0.58 6.82 -12.82
CA ILE A 16 0.22 8.25 -12.75
C ILE A 16 -1.29 8.41 -12.90
N ALA A 17 -1.91 7.79 -13.91
CA ALA A 17 -3.35 7.85 -14.11
C ALA A 17 -4.12 7.31 -12.88
N ALA A 18 -3.62 6.22 -12.27
CA ALA A 18 -4.22 5.69 -11.04
C ALA A 18 -4.11 6.68 -9.88
N LEU A 19 -2.96 7.35 -9.69
CA LEU A 19 -2.81 8.41 -8.69
C LEU A 19 -3.77 9.58 -8.97
N GLU A 20 -3.91 9.99 -10.23
CA GLU A 20 -4.79 11.09 -10.63
C GLU A 20 -6.27 10.75 -10.43
N SER A 21 -6.69 9.52 -10.72
CA SER A 21 -8.07 9.07 -10.46
C SER A 21 -8.44 9.04 -8.97
N LYS A 22 -7.44 8.89 -8.10
CA LYS A 22 -7.58 8.90 -6.64
C LYS A 22 -7.52 10.31 -6.04
N ARG A 23 -7.26 11.36 -6.84
CA ARG A 23 -7.36 12.76 -6.39
C ARG A 23 -8.82 13.12 -6.16
N ILE A 24 -9.31 12.94 -4.94
CA ILE A 24 -10.59 13.53 -4.52
C ILE A 24 -10.33 15.00 -4.20
N ARG A 25 -10.91 15.93 -4.98
CA ARG A 25 -11.07 17.33 -4.57
C ARG A 25 -12.20 17.38 -3.54
N ILE A 26 -11.87 17.36 -2.25
CA ILE A 26 -12.84 17.67 -1.20
C ILE A 26 -12.90 19.18 -1.05
N GLY A 27 -13.95 19.79 -1.61
CA GLY A 27 -14.34 21.16 -1.30
C GLY A 27 -15.51 21.15 -0.33
N LEU A 28 -15.27 21.51 0.94
CA LEU A 28 -16.31 21.98 1.84
C LEU A 28 -16.26 23.51 1.85
N PRO A 29 -17.39 24.21 2.02
CA PRO A 29 -17.46 25.65 1.82
C PRO A 29 -16.60 26.49 2.78
N PHE A 30 -16.02 25.90 3.85
CA PHE A 30 -15.12 26.61 4.77
C PHE A 30 -13.95 25.80 5.39
N ILE A 31 -13.82 24.48 5.15
CA ILE A 31 -12.68 23.66 5.63
C ILE A 31 -12.37 22.55 4.60
N GLY A 32 -11.32 22.72 3.80
CA GLY A 32 -10.83 21.63 2.96
C GLY A 32 -10.02 20.63 3.79
N VAL A 33 -10.61 19.50 4.20
CA VAL A 33 -9.82 18.35 4.68
C VAL A 33 -9.47 17.50 3.48
N ILE A 34 -8.18 17.42 3.15
CA ILE A 34 -7.73 16.60 2.03
C ILE A 34 -7.22 15.26 2.59
N ALA A 35 -8.03 14.20 2.43
CA ALA A 35 -7.59 12.84 2.69
C ALA A 35 -6.84 12.32 1.46
N TYR A 36 -5.53 12.05 1.60
CA TYR A 36 -4.68 11.56 0.51
C TYR A 36 -4.16 10.14 0.80
N GLU A 37 -4.19 9.27 -0.22
CA GLU A 37 -3.05 8.36 -0.45
C GLU A 37 -2.03 9.18 -1.26
N PRO A 38 -0.93 9.68 -0.68
CA PRO A 38 0.01 10.57 -1.39
C PRO A 38 0.81 9.89 -2.50
N ALA A 39 0.66 8.57 -2.64
CA ALA A 39 1.32 7.75 -3.64
C ALA A 39 0.52 6.49 -3.99
N VAL A 40 0.71 5.97 -5.19
CA VAL A 40 0.20 4.67 -5.64
C VAL A 40 1.38 3.80 -6.05
N GLY A 41 1.57 2.68 -5.36
CA GLY A 41 2.65 1.73 -5.62
C GLY A 41 2.28 0.61 -6.60
N SER A 42 3.30 0.09 -7.28
CA SER A 42 3.23 -1.14 -8.08
C SER A 42 4.50 -1.97 -7.91
N PHE A 43 4.34 -3.25 -7.59
CA PHE A 43 5.38 -4.27 -7.68
C PHE A 43 5.80 -4.47 -9.13
N ASP A 44 7.01 -4.98 -9.33
CA ASP A 44 7.54 -5.31 -10.65
C ASP A 44 6.87 -6.57 -11.23
N SER A 45 6.51 -7.55 -10.38
CA SER A 45 5.85 -8.79 -10.80
C SER A 45 4.99 -9.40 -9.68
N ARG A 46 4.19 -10.41 -10.02
CA ARG A 46 3.34 -11.14 -9.06
C ARG A 46 4.18 -11.94 -8.06
N GLU A 47 5.27 -12.51 -8.55
CA GLU A 47 6.25 -13.28 -7.76
C GLU A 47 6.91 -12.37 -6.73
N SER A 48 7.41 -11.19 -7.16
CA SER A 48 7.97 -10.18 -6.26
C SER A 48 6.94 -9.70 -5.22
N ALA A 49 5.69 -9.50 -5.64
CA ALA A 49 4.61 -9.12 -4.74
C ALA A 49 4.40 -10.17 -3.63
N ASN A 50 4.28 -11.45 -4.01
CA ASN A 50 4.11 -12.55 -3.07
C ASN A 50 5.29 -12.66 -2.09
N ASP A 51 6.52 -12.60 -2.60
CA ASP A 51 7.74 -12.71 -1.78
C ASP A 51 7.84 -11.59 -0.75
N HIS A 52 7.59 -10.35 -1.15
CA HIS A 52 7.65 -9.23 -0.22
C HIS A 52 6.50 -9.27 0.80
N VAL A 53 5.28 -9.63 0.38
CA VAL A 53 4.13 -9.78 1.28
C VAL A 53 4.42 -10.83 2.34
N ASN A 54 4.92 -12.00 1.96
CA ASN A 54 5.27 -13.07 2.90
C ASN A 54 6.32 -12.59 3.90
N ARG A 55 7.40 -11.94 3.44
CA ARG A 55 8.45 -11.41 4.32
C ARG A 55 7.96 -10.31 5.27
N VAL A 56 6.97 -9.51 4.89
CA VAL A 56 6.34 -8.52 5.78
C VAL A 56 5.55 -9.24 6.87
N ILE A 57 4.73 -10.22 6.50
CA ILE A 57 3.92 -11.02 7.44
C ILE A 57 4.84 -11.75 8.44
N GLU A 58 5.87 -12.44 7.95
CA GLU A 58 6.80 -13.23 8.77
C GLU A 58 7.52 -12.44 9.86
N THR A 59 7.75 -11.15 9.62
CA THR A 59 8.46 -10.23 10.53
C THR A 59 7.55 -9.40 11.42
N ASN A 60 6.23 -9.53 11.27
CA ASN A 60 5.23 -8.81 12.06
C ASN A 60 4.29 -9.77 12.79
N LYS A 61 4.78 -10.95 13.22
CA LYS A 61 3.94 -12.04 13.79
C LYS A 61 2.97 -11.56 14.86
N ASP A 62 3.44 -10.85 15.89
CA ASP A 62 2.58 -10.37 16.99
C ASP A 62 1.37 -9.56 16.50
N ARG A 63 1.55 -8.78 15.43
CA ARG A 63 0.48 -7.97 14.83
C ARG A 63 -0.43 -8.81 13.93
N VAL A 64 0.12 -9.79 13.22
CA VAL A 64 -0.63 -10.77 12.42
C VAL A 64 -1.52 -11.60 13.33
N ASP A 65 -0.97 -12.12 14.43
CA ASP A 65 -1.69 -12.96 15.40
C ASP A 65 -2.89 -12.21 15.99
N SER A 66 -2.75 -10.91 16.28
CA SER A 66 -3.87 -10.09 16.75
C SER A 66 -5.05 -10.00 15.77
N VAL A 67 -4.81 -10.12 14.46
CA VAL A 67 -5.85 -10.15 13.43
C VAL A 67 -6.32 -11.57 13.17
N ALA A 68 -5.40 -12.54 13.15
CA ALA A 68 -5.70 -13.96 12.97
C ALA A 68 -6.66 -14.49 14.05
N GLU A 69 -6.49 -14.04 15.29
CA GLU A 69 -7.34 -14.40 16.42
C GLU A 69 -8.63 -13.56 16.50
N GLY A 70 -8.87 -12.65 15.55
CA GLY A 70 -10.03 -11.78 15.55
C GLY A 70 -10.05 -10.71 16.65
N ARG A 71 -8.92 -10.45 17.33
CA ARG A 71 -8.82 -9.36 18.32
C ARG A 71 -8.86 -7.98 17.65
N ARG A 72 -8.55 -7.92 16.34
CA ARG A 72 -8.62 -6.73 15.49
C ARG A 72 -9.17 -7.12 14.12
N ASP A 73 -10.10 -6.31 13.61
CA ASP A 73 -10.69 -6.54 12.28
C ASP A 73 -9.69 -6.30 11.14
N GLU A 74 -8.71 -5.41 11.34
CA GLU A 74 -7.72 -5.04 10.33
C GLU A 74 -6.37 -4.65 10.96
N VAL A 75 -5.27 -4.90 10.23
CA VAL A 75 -3.96 -4.35 10.56
C VAL A 75 -3.17 -3.95 9.31
N THR A 76 -2.50 -2.80 9.39
CA THR A 76 -1.54 -2.34 8.38
C THR A 76 -0.11 -2.64 8.82
N LEU A 77 0.55 -3.55 8.11
CA LEU A 77 1.94 -3.93 8.31
C LEU A 77 2.84 -3.18 7.32
N GLN A 78 4.07 -2.87 7.72
CA GLN A 78 5.03 -2.23 6.83
C GLN A 78 6.45 -2.74 7.12
N ARG A 79 7.25 -2.89 6.07
CA ARG A 79 8.68 -3.18 6.18
C ARG A 79 9.47 -2.43 5.11
N ILE A 80 10.67 -1.99 5.45
CA ILE A 80 11.67 -1.45 4.52
C ILE A 80 12.69 -2.56 4.25
N PHE A 81 13.02 -2.78 2.97
CA PHE A 81 13.82 -3.91 2.50
C PHE A 81 15.27 -3.54 2.13
N GLY A 82 15.66 -2.26 2.11
CA GLY A 82 17.02 -1.83 1.78
C GLY A 82 17.43 -2.07 0.32
N PHE A 83 16.56 -2.69 -0.47
CA PHE A 83 16.67 -2.90 -1.91
C PHE A 83 15.33 -2.54 -2.58
N ARG A 84 15.33 -2.41 -3.91
CA ARG A 84 14.15 -2.01 -4.69
C ARG A 84 13.02 -3.03 -4.55
N THR A 85 11.83 -2.54 -4.24
CA THR A 85 10.58 -3.35 -4.10
C THR A 85 9.56 -3.11 -5.21
N GLY A 86 9.83 -2.14 -6.07
CA GLY A 86 8.95 -1.71 -7.17
C GLY A 86 9.01 -0.20 -7.36
N LYS A 87 7.92 0.39 -7.85
CA LYS A 87 7.80 1.84 -8.08
C LYS A 87 6.51 2.40 -7.51
N GLU A 88 6.49 3.71 -7.28
CA GLU A 88 5.27 4.44 -6.93
C GLU A 88 5.16 5.72 -7.76
N ALA A 89 3.95 6.05 -8.20
CA ALA A 89 3.62 7.40 -8.62
C ALA A 89 3.31 8.20 -7.36
N PHE A 90 3.93 9.36 -7.19
CA PHE A 90 3.69 10.24 -6.04
C PHE A 90 3.55 11.69 -6.47
N LEU A 91 2.83 12.46 -5.67
CA LEU A 91 2.79 13.91 -5.80
C LEU A 91 3.75 14.54 -4.79
N GLU A 92 4.77 15.22 -5.30
CA GLU A 92 5.67 16.01 -4.48
C GLU A 92 4.95 17.24 -3.93
N SER A 93 5.28 17.62 -2.68
CA SER A 93 4.68 18.80 -2.07
C SER A 93 5.16 20.04 -2.84
N GLY A 94 4.22 20.92 -3.21
CA GLY A 94 4.53 22.10 -4.03
C GLY A 94 4.55 21.86 -5.54
N THR A 95 4.33 20.62 -6.00
CA THR A 95 4.30 20.28 -7.43
C THR A 95 2.87 19.97 -7.89
N SER A 96 2.52 20.41 -9.10
CA SER A 96 1.20 20.13 -9.70
C SER A 96 1.15 18.80 -10.46
N LYS A 97 2.31 18.27 -10.85
CA LYS A 97 2.48 17.07 -11.68
C LYS A 97 3.00 15.88 -10.85
N PRO A 98 2.37 14.70 -10.95
CA PRO A 98 2.92 13.45 -10.42
C PRO A 98 4.26 13.08 -11.05
N VAL A 99 5.10 12.38 -10.28
CA VAL A 99 6.31 11.74 -10.78
C VAL A 99 6.39 10.29 -10.29
N VAL A 100 7.13 9.45 -11.02
CA VAL A 100 7.36 8.05 -10.63
C VAL A 100 8.74 7.92 -10.00
N ARG A 101 8.84 7.15 -8.91
CA ARG A 101 10.11 6.83 -8.26
C ARG A 101 10.17 5.37 -7.81
N TRP A 102 11.40 4.85 -7.65
CA TRP A 102 11.62 3.55 -7.02
C TRP A 102 11.20 3.55 -5.55
N THR A 103 10.75 2.40 -5.08
CA THR A 103 10.36 2.15 -3.70
C THR A 103 11.30 1.15 -3.04
N PHE A 104 11.40 1.24 -1.71
CA PHE A 104 12.27 0.36 -0.91
C PHE A 104 11.54 -0.32 0.25
N GLY A 105 10.23 -0.11 0.36
CA GLY A 105 9.41 -0.73 1.39
C GLY A 105 8.11 -1.27 0.83
N VAL A 106 7.42 -2.07 1.63
CA VAL A 106 6.13 -2.67 1.29
C VAL A 106 5.17 -2.48 2.45
N ARG A 107 3.95 -2.07 2.12
CA ARG A 107 2.82 -2.01 3.03
C ARG A 107 1.84 -3.13 2.70
N VAL A 108 1.39 -3.84 3.72
CA VAL A 108 0.42 -4.94 3.61
C VAL A 108 -0.75 -4.65 4.54
N VAL A 109 -1.97 -4.77 4.04
CA VAL A 109 -3.19 -4.66 4.85
C VAL A 109 -3.80 -6.04 4.97
N LEU A 110 -3.94 -6.53 6.20
CA LEU A 110 -4.62 -7.78 6.52
C LEU A 110 -5.96 -7.47 7.17
N HIS A 111 -6.97 -8.27 6.88
CA HIS A 111 -8.23 -8.26 7.61
C HIS A 111 -8.50 -9.62 8.23
N ALA A 112 -9.17 -9.62 9.38
CA ALA A 112 -9.61 -10.84 10.05
C ALA A 112 -10.60 -11.58 9.15
N ASP A 113 -10.43 -12.88 9.04
CA ASP A 113 -11.35 -13.75 8.32
C ASP A 113 -11.41 -15.12 9.03
N PRO A 114 -12.42 -15.33 9.88
CA PRO A 114 -12.62 -16.60 10.59
C PRO A 114 -12.86 -17.79 9.66
N THR A 115 -13.20 -17.56 8.38
CA THR A 115 -13.41 -18.61 7.38
C THR A 115 -12.12 -19.06 6.71
N SER A 116 -11.01 -18.36 6.94
CA SER A 116 -9.69 -18.74 6.43
C SER A 116 -8.95 -19.61 7.45
N ASP A 117 -8.24 -20.64 6.99
CA ASP A 117 -7.35 -21.46 7.83
C ASP A 117 -6.29 -20.64 8.58
N ARG A 118 -5.93 -19.46 8.06
CA ARG A 118 -4.97 -18.53 8.68
C ARG A 118 -5.61 -17.58 9.69
N GLY A 119 -6.94 -17.52 9.76
CA GLY A 119 -7.69 -16.52 10.53
C GLY A 119 -7.67 -15.10 9.93
N TYR A 120 -7.01 -14.91 8.79
CA TYR A 120 -6.92 -13.62 8.11
C TYR A 120 -6.73 -13.78 6.60
N ARG A 121 -7.02 -12.70 5.84
CA ARG A 121 -6.66 -12.58 4.43
C ARG A 121 -5.91 -11.28 4.15
N VAL A 122 -5.02 -11.33 3.16
CA VAL A 122 -4.41 -10.12 2.60
C VAL A 122 -5.49 -9.35 1.84
N ARG A 123 -5.85 -8.17 2.34
CA ARG A 123 -6.79 -7.26 1.67
C ARG A 123 -6.14 -6.61 0.46
N THR A 124 -4.97 -6.01 0.68
CA THR A 124 -4.14 -5.39 -0.36
C THR A 124 -2.69 -5.31 0.10
N ALA A 125 -1.76 -5.16 -0.83
CA ALA A 125 -0.40 -4.75 -0.53
C ALA A 125 0.19 -3.96 -1.71
N PHE A 126 1.14 -3.10 -1.41
CA PHE A 126 1.80 -2.27 -2.42
C PHE A 126 3.18 -1.81 -1.96
N PRO A 127 4.13 -1.61 -2.89
CA PRO A 127 5.38 -0.96 -2.58
C PRO A 127 5.17 0.49 -2.18
N VAL A 128 5.99 0.97 -1.26
CA VAL A 128 5.96 2.34 -0.74
C VAL A 128 7.36 2.82 -0.47
N ASN A 129 7.60 4.13 -0.64
CA ASN A 129 8.62 4.78 0.16
C ASN A 129 8.00 5.25 1.47
N SER A 130 8.67 4.97 2.58
CA SER A 130 8.33 5.62 3.84
C SER A 130 8.58 7.12 3.68
N ARG A 131 7.55 7.91 3.36
CA ARG A 131 7.47 9.23 3.98
C ARG A 131 7.30 8.93 5.46
N SER A 132 8.30 9.31 6.27
CA SER A 132 8.16 9.29 7.72
C SER A 132 6.81 9.90 8.06
N GLY A 133 6.02 9.22 8.89
CA GLY A 133 5.01 9.93 9.63
C GLY A 133 5.69 11.14 10.27
N ARG A 134 5.17 12.33 9.98
CA ARG A 134 5.08 13.34 11.02
C ARG A 134 3.79 13.06 11.77
#